data_AF-A0A9W7L9B7-F1
#
_entry.id   AF-A0A9W7L9B7-F1
#
_cell.length_a   1.000
_cell.length_b   1.000
_cell.length_c   1.000
_cell.angle_alpha   90.00
_cell.angle_beta   90.00
_cell.angle_gamma   90.00
#
_symmetry.space_group_name_H-M   'P 1'
#
loop_
_entity.id
_entity.type
_entity.pdbx_description
1 polymer ?
#
loop_
_entity_poly.entity_id
_entity_poly.type
_entity_poly.pdbx_seq_one_letter_code
_entity_poly.pdbx_strand_id
1 'polypeptide(L)'
;MGEITLNPVPGEDFPKKSLPPHLARAQSFKKESKAALAKPSARSLSKEETRRGVTDELKTYKEKALKALQQSNERVTALTKENASLKDLNEGYKRDAEDARDEKEKAESSVSGLRSQISTLTSSLEASKAELEATLGKASRLEMEAEALREEVERAEGERRKAEEENVKLTNTVEAARTTAAIAEKETRGLEEKVKALETSLETARSSAPPPTPPPTGTTAATEAPTSSPPTNNSQTNQMTSEPLIYALSKASELSVATSEITRLSSLLADLSDDLTVSREDCSSLSQELTQAKMEIERASRMGGGDGDNVNVEYLKNVLLQYLTSQTVGEKRRLLPVLATVLSLTPAERIKAEKSLESNKGIRGVGEV
;
A
#
# COMPACT_ATOMS: atom_id res chain seq x y z
N MET A 1 56.03 77.27 29.57
CA MET A 1 56.08 78.00 30.86
C MET A 1 57.10 77.26 31.73
N GLY A 2 58.12 77.88 32.33
CA GLY A 2 58.47 79.30 32.32
C GLY A 2 59.17 79.71 33.61
N GLU A 3 60.18 78.96 34.05
CA GLU A 3 60.81 79.13 35.36
C GLU A 3 61.69 80.39 35.41
N ILE A 4 61.30 81.35 36.25
CA ILE A 4 62.06 82.59 36.48
C ILE A 4 63.00 82.37 37.66
N THR A 5 64.28 82.11 37.36
CA THR A 5 65.35 82.02 38.36
C THR A 5 65.84 83.40 38.75
N LEU A 6 65.43 83.88 39.94
CA LEU A 6 65.91 85.15 40.51
C LEU A 6 67.24 84.95 41.25
N ASN A 7 68.29 85.61 40.79
CA ASN A 7 69.57 85.67 41.49
C ASN A 7 69.44 86.52 42.78
N PRO A 8 69.96 86.06 43.94
CA PRO A 8 70.02 86.85 45.16
C PRO A 8 71.09 87.95 45.08
N VAL A 9 70.77 89.13 45.61
CA VAL A 9 71.68 90.28 45.68
C VAL A 9 72.66 90.12 46.85
N PRO A 10 73.98 90.32 46.67
CA PRO A 10 74.94 90.37 47.77
C PRO A 10 74.84 91.72 48.51
N GLY A 11 74.30 91.72 49.73
CA GLY A 11 74.01 92.93 50.50
C GLY A 11 74.64 92.95 51.91
N GLU A 12 75.70 93.77 52.04
CA GLU A 12 76.19 94.45 53.26
C GLU A 12 76.44 93.62 54.54
N ASP A 13 77.71 93.27 54.78
CA ASP A 13 78.22 92.82 56.08
C ASP A 13 78.27 93.98 57.11
N PHE A 14 77.23 94.10 57.95
CA PHE A 14 77.27 95.00 59.10
C PHE A 14 78.15 94.43 60.24
N PRO A 15 79.12 95.20 60.78
CA PRO A 15 80.02 94.72 61.83
C PRO A 15 79.25 94.45 63.14
N LYS A 16 79.14 93.17 63.49
CA LYS A 16 78.46 92.68 64.70
C LYS A 16 79.21 93.14 65.97
N LYS A 17 78.75 94.24 66.57
CA LYS A 17 79.24 94.71 67.89
C LYS A 17 79.15 93.56 68.91
N SER A 18 80.29 93.22 69.51
CA SER A 18 80.40 92.10 70.46
C SER A 18 79.58 92.34 71.72
N LEU A 19 78.56 91.51 71.94
CA LEU A 19 77.71 91.57 73.14
C LEU A 19 78.49 91.14 74.40
N PRO A 20 78.29 91.81 75.56
CA PRO A 20 78.99 91.46 76.79
C PRO A 20 78.79 89.99 77.22
N PRO A 21 79.80 89.34 77.82
CA PRO A 21 79.77 87.89 78.08
C PRO A 21 78.64 87.44 79.03
N HIS A 22 78.19 88.30 79.95
CA HIS A 22 77.02 88.02 80.78
C HIS A 22 75.71 88.02 79.97
N LEU A 23 75.58 88.91 78.98
CA LEU A 23 74.47 88.91 78.02
C LEU A 23 74.53 87.67 77.12
N ALA A 24 75.72 87.27 76.67
CA ALA A 24 75.91 86.05 75.89
C ALA A 24 75.46 84.80 76.66
N ARG A 25 75.79 84.68 77.96
CA ARG A 25 75.35 83.57 78.82
C ARG A 25 73.85 83.61 79.14
N ALA A 26 73.26 84.81 79.30
CA ALA A 26 71.81 84.96 79.43
C ALA A 26 71.07 84.62 78.12
N GLN A 27 71.64 84.95 76.97
CA GLN A 27 71.12 84.56 75.66
C GLN A 27 71.27 83.06 75.40
N SER A 28 72.38 82.42 75.79
CA SER A 28 72.53 80.96 75.68
C SER A 28 71.52 80.24 76.56
N PHE A 29 71.35 80.64 77.83
CA PHE A 29 70.36 80.04 78.72
C PHE A 29 68.91 80.27 78.25
N LYS A 30 68.58 81.47 77.71
CA LYS A 30 67.29 81.69 77.04
C LYS A 30 67.11 80.83 75.79
N LYS A 31 68.15 80.64 74.97
CA LYS A 31 68.12 79.80 73.76
C LYS A 31 67.95 78.32 74.12
N GLU A 32 68.61 77.87 75.18
CA GLU A 32 68.60 76.50 75.67
C GLU A 32 67.29 76.16 76.40
N SER A 33 66.78 77.06 77.26
CA SER A 33 65.44 76.95 77.86
C SER A 33 64.33 76.98 76.78
N LYS A 34 64.43 77.88 75.79
CA LYS A 34 63.48 77.91 74.65
C LYS A 34 63.57 76.63 73.81
N ALA A 35 64.76 76.06 73.61
CA ALA A 35 64.92 74.76 72.95
C ALA A 35 64.38 73.59 73.80
N ALA A 36 64.52 73.65 75.12
CA ALA A 36 64.00 72.65 76.06
C ALA A 36 62.47 72.66 76.16
N LEU A 37 61.81 73.81 75.97
CA LEU A 37 60.35 73.90 75.80
C LEU A 37 59.89 73.55 74.37
N ALA A 38 60.65 73.93 73.34
CA ALA A 38 60.29 73.64 71.95
C ALA A 38 60.38 72.15 71.60
N LYS A 39 61.37 71.41 72.13
CA LYS A 39 61.54 69.96 71.88
C LYS A 39 60.32 69.11 72.25
N PRO A 40 59.73 69.18 73.47
CA PRO A 40 58.53 68.43 73.80
C PRO A 40 57.31 68.91 73.00
N SER A 41 57.18 70.21 72.73
CA SER A 41 56.08 70.76 71.92
C SER A 41 56.11 70.25 70.47
N ALA A 42 57.27 70.24 69.81
CA ALA A 42 57.42 69.65 68.48
C ALA A 42 57.15 68.14 68.49
N ARG A 43 57.56 67.43 69.57
CA ARG A 43 57.33 65.99 69.72
C ARG A 43 55.88 65.62 70.07
N SER A 44 55.09 66.54 70.63
CA SER A 44 53.64 66.36 70.78
C SER A 44 52.88 66.68 69.50
N LEU A 45 53.27 67.73 68.76
CA LEU A 45 52.69 68.06 67.46
C LEU A 45 52.88 66.93 66.44
N SER A 46 54.12 66.42 66.28
CA SER A 46 54.41 65.28 65.41
C SER A 46 53.62 64.02 65.80
N LYS A 47 53.41 63.76 67.10
CA LYS A 47 52.55 62.66 67.56
C LYS A 47 51.10 62.89 67.14
N GLU A 48 50.54 64.07 67.33
CA GLU A 48 49.15 64.34 66.98
C GLU A 48 48.91 64.31 65.46
N GLU A 49 49.90 64.73 64.67
CA GLU A 49 49.91 64.61 63.22
C GLU A 49 49.91 63.15 62.76
N THR A 50 50.75 62.28 63.36
CA THR A 50 50.67 60.83 63.09
C THR A 50 49.36 60.20 63.53
N ARG A 51 48.75 60.67 64.64
CA ARG A 51 47.43 60.21 65.09
C ARG A 51 46.33 60.62 64.12
N ARG A 52 46.37 61.85 63.59
CA ARG A 52 45.45 62.31 62.53
C ARG A 52 45.60 61.43 61.28
N GLY A 53 46.82 61.23 60.79
CA GLY A 53 47.10 60.36 59.64
C GLY A 53 46.50 58.96 59.80
N VAL A 54 46.74 58.32 60.95
CA VAL A 54 46.16 56.99 61.27
C VAL A 54 44.62 57.04 61.36
N THR A 55 44.01 58.11 61.87
CA THR A 55 42.53 58.23 61.88
C THR A 55 41.94 58.45 60.49
N ASP A 56 42.61 59.20 59.62
CA ASP A 56 42.18 59.41 58.24
C ASP A 56 42.37 58.14 57.39
N GLU A 57 43.49 57.43 57.55
CA GLU A 57 43.70 56.09 56.98
C GLU A 57 42.59 55.13 57.42
N LEU A 58 42.36 55.00 58.73
CA LEU A 58 41.31 54.14 59.30
C LEU A 58 39.92 54.50 58.76
N LYS A 59 39.63 55.78 58.56
CA LYS A 59 38.39 56.26 57.92
C LYS A 59 38.31 55.79 56.46
N THR A 60 39.38 55.92 55.67
CA THR A 60 39.37 55.41 54.27
C THR A 60 39.27 53.88 54.20
N TYR A 61 39.89 53.14 55.13
CA TYR A 61 39.74 51.69 55.21
C TYR A 61 38.30 51.30 55.57
N LYS A 62 37.67 51.99 56.53
CA LYS A 62 36.25 51.78 56.87
C LYS A 62 35.33 52.07 55.69
N GLU A 63 35.57 53.15 54.95
CA GLU A 63 34.78 53.50 53.76
C GLU A 63 34.94 52.47 52.63
N LYS A 64 36.18 52.03 52.35
CA LYS A 64 36.46 50.94 51.39
C LYS A 64 35.78 49.64 51.78
N ALA A 65 35.83 49.27 53.07
CA ALA A 65 35.19 48.06 53.59
C ALA A 65 33.64 48.14 53.49
N LEU A 66 33.04 49.29 53.78
CA LEU A 66 31.60 49.50 53.61
C LEU A 66 31.18 49.43 52.14
N LYS A 67 31.95 50.02 51.21
CA LYS A 67 31.71 49.92 49.76
C LYS A 67 31.83 48.48 49.25
N ALA A 68 32.84 47.74 49.70
CA ALA A 68 32.99 46.32 49.36
C ALA A 68 31.85 45.44 49.92
N LEU A 69 31.39 45.72 51.15
CA LEU A 69 30.23 45.03 51.74
C LEU A 69 28.94 45.34 50.98
N GLN A 70 28.72 46.60 50.58
CA GLN A 70 27.59 46.98 49.74
C GLN A 70 27.61 46.23 48.40
N GLN A 71 28.73 46.25 47.68
CA GLN A 71 28.89 45.54 46.41
C GLN A 71 28.70 44.01 46.57
N SER A 72 29.15 43.44 47.69
CA SER A 72 28.91 42.03 48.01
C SER A 72 27.43 41.74 48.23
N ASN A 73 26.71 42.61 48.95
CA ASN A 73 25.27 42.46 49.19
C ASN A 73 24.47 42.62 47.88
N GLU A 74 24.80 43.62 47.05
CA GLU A 74 24.22 43.81 45.73
C GLU A 74 24.41 42.56 44.86
N ARG A 75 25.63 42.01 44.80
CA ARG A 75 25.93 40.75 44.09
C ARG A 75 25.14 39.56 44.64
N VAL A 76 25.00 39.43 45.96
CA VAL A 76 24.17 38.37 46.57
C VAL A 76 22.70 38.54 46.15
N THR A 77 22.13 39.74 46.17
CA THR A 77 20.74 39.94 45.71
C THR A 77 20.55 39.67 44.21
N ALA A 78 21.55 39.94 43.37
CA ALA A 78 21.52 39.59 41.96
C ALA A 78 21.53 38.07 41.76
N LEU A 79 22.47 37.37 42.39
CA LEU A 79 22.56 35.90 42.35
C LEU A 79 21.31 35.22 42.93
N THR A 80 20.68 35.79 43.95
CA THR A 80 19.41 35.26 44.50
C THR A 80 18.26 35.36 43.49
N LYS A 81 18.18 36.46 42.72
CA LYS A 81 17.19 36.60 41.63
C LYS A 81 17.47 35.64 40.47
N GLU A 82 18.73 35.52 40.08
CA GLU A 82 19.17 34.61 39.01
C GLU A 82 18.85 33.15 39.36
N ASN A 83 19.14 32.71 40.60
CA ASN A 83 18.78 31.37 41.06
C ASN A 83 17.26 31.13 41.10
N ALA A 84 16.45 32.15 41.38
CA ALA A 84 14.98 32.03 41.29
C ALA A 84 14.54 31.82 39.83
N SER A 85 14.99 32.66 38.90
CA SER A 85 14.66 32.51 37.47
C SER A 85 15.17 31.20 36.87
N LEU A 86 16.34 30.71 37.28
CA LEU A 86 16.86 29.40 36.88
C LEU A 86 16.03 28.23 37.47
N LYS A 87 15.48 28.37 38.67
CA LYS A 87 14.55 27.40 39.25
C LYS A 87 13.24 27.36 38.47
N ASP A 88 12.65 28.51 38.18
CA ASP A 88 11.40 28.62 37.45
C ASP A 88 11.53 28.05 36.02
N LEU A 89 12.65 28.31 35.34
CA LEU A 89 12.99 27.75 34.04
C LEU A 89 13.21 26.22 34.08
N ASN A 90 13.86 25.70 35.13
CA ASN A 90 14.05 24.26 35.35
C ASN A 90 12.71 23.55 35.63
N GLU A 91 11.78 24.20 36.33
CA GLU A 91 10.41 23.70 36.44
C GLU A 91 9.64 23.77 35.10
N GLY A 92 9.92 24.76 34.24
CA GLY A 92 9.42 24.79 32.86
C GLY A 92 9.84 23.55 32.08
N TYR A 93 11.16 23.34 31.93
CA TYR A 93 11.70 22.19 31.21
C TYR A 93 11.27 20.82 31.75
N LYS A 94 10.89 20.72 33.03
CA LYS A 94 10.30 19.49 33.58
C LYS A 94 8.89 19.23 33.07
N ARG A 95 8.05 20.26 32.99
CA ARG A 95 6.69 20.16 32.43
C ARG A 95 6.79 19.79 30.94
N ASP A 96 7.62 20.50 30.18
CA ASP A 96 7.87 20.21 28.76
C ASP A 96 8.32 18.75 28.53
N ALA A 97 9.16 18.21 29.43
CA ALA A 97 9.64 16.82 29.37
C ALA A 97 8.61 15.78 29.85
N GLU A 98 7.66 16.16 30.70
CA GLU A 98 6.53 15.34 31.10
C GLU A 98 5.49 15.30 29.97
N ASP A 99 5.10 16.44 29.41
CA ASP A 99 4.18 16.54 28.25
C ASP A 99 4.70 15.76 27.04
N ALA A 100 5.99 15.92 26.68
CA ALA A 100 6.61 15.19 25.57
C ALA A 100 6.70 13.66 25.82
N ARG A 101 6.76 13.23 27.09
CA ARG A 101 6.70 11.80 27.45
C ARG A 101 5.28 11.25 27.29
N ASP A 102 4.30 12.05 27.67
CA ASP A 102 2.87 11.76 27.55
C ASP A 102 2.43 11.66 26.08
N GLU A 103 2.92 12.55 25.21
CA GLU A 103 2.76 12.45 23.75
C GLU A 103 3.44 11.20 23.17
N LYS A 104 4.66 10.87 23.63
CA LYS A 104 5.36 9.64 23.22
C LYS A 104 4.55 8.39 23.56
N GLU A 105 3.99 8.30 24.75
CA GLU A 105 3.20 7.13 25.17
C GLU A 105 1.91 6.98 24.35
N LYS A 106 1.23 8.10 24.04
CA LYS A 106 0.07 8.13 23.12
C LYS A 106 0.46 7.66 21.71
N ALA A 107 1.64 8.05 21.22
CA ALA A 107 2.15 7.60 19.93
C ALA A 107 2.55 6.11 19.93
N GLU A 108 3.23 5.61 20.96
CA GLU A 108 3.60 4.20 21.09
C GLU A 108 2.37 3.28 21.20
N SER A 109 1.35 3.70 21.95
CA SER A 109 0.04 3.03 21.99
C SER A 109 -0.63 2.98 20.60
N SER A 110 -0.63 4.10 19.87
CA SER A 110 -1.20 4.17 18.51
C SER A 110 -0.45 3.26 17.53
N VAL A 111 0.89 3.22 17.59
CA VAL A 111 1.73 2.32 16.77
C VAL A 111 1.47 0.85 17.12
N SER A 112 1.23 0.53 18.39
CA SER A 112 0.83 -0.82 18.83
C SER A 112 -0.51 -1.25 18.23
N GLY A 113 -1.51 -0.35 18.26
CA GLY A 113 -2.82 -0.58 17.64
C GLY A 113 -2.73 -0.83 16.13
N LEU A 114 -1.98 0.01 15.40
CA LEU A 114 -1.76 -0.15 13.96
C LEU A 114 -1.05 -1.47 13.62
N ARG A 115 -0.06 -1.90 14.41
CA ARG A 115 0.61 -3.21 14.24
C ARG A 115 -0.36 -4.38 14.42
N SER A 116 -1.29 -4.29 15.38
CA SER A 116 -2.33 -5.31 15.57
C SER A 116 -3.30 -5.38 14.37
N GLN A 117 -3.70 -4.22 13.83
CA GLN A 117 -4.51 -4.15 12.60
C GLN A 117 -3.79 -4.75 11.40
N ILE A 118 -2.52 -4.41 11.17
CA ILE A 118 -1.69 -4.99 10.11
C ILE A 118 -1.62 -6.52 10.26
N SER A 119 -1.33 -7.03 11.46
CA SER A 119 -1.29 -8.48 11.71
C SER A 119 -2.62 -9.17 11.41
N THR A 120 -3.74 -8.51 11.69
CA THR A 120 -5.10 -9.04 11.43
C THR A 120 -5.39 -9.06 9.93
N LEU A 121 -5.09 -7.97 9.21
CA LEU A 121 -5.27 -7.86 7.76
C LEU A 121 -4.38 -8.85 7.00
N THR A 122 -3.12 -9.01 7.40
CA THR A 122 -2.20 -10.01 6.82
C THR A 122 -2.75 -11.43 7.00
N SER A 123 -3.30 -11.75 8.18
CA SER A 123 -3.90 -13.06 8.45
C SER A 123 -5.15 -13.30 7.57
N SER A 124 -5.96 -12.27 7.37
CA SER A 124 -7.15 -12.34 6.48
C SER A 124 -6.77 -12.47 5.01
N LEU A 125 -5.68 -11.83 4.58
CA LEU A 125 -5.17 -11.90 3.20
C LEU A 125 -4.67 -13.30 2.85
N GLU A 126 -3.84 -13.91 3.70
CA GLU A 126 -3.37 -15.29 3.47
C GLU A 126 -4.51 -16.32 3.55
N ALA A 127 -5.53 -16.08 4.40
CA ALA A 127 -6.74 -16.93 4.42
C ALA A 127 -7.54 -16.84 3.11
N SER A 128 -7.80 -15.63 2.61
CA SER A 128 -8.51 -15.42 1.34
C SER A 128 -7.72 -15.97 0.14
N LYS A 129 -6.39 -15.82 0.14
CA LYS A 129 -5.51 -16.39 -0.87
C LYS A 129 -5.53 -17.93 -0.86
N ALA A 130 -5.49 -18.56 0.32
CA ALA A 130 -5.62 -20.01 0.44
C ALA A 130 -6.99 -20.52 -0.04
N GLU A 131 -8.06 -19.74 0.16
CA GLU A 131 -9.38 -20.04 -0.41
C GLU A 131 -9.39 -19.91 -1.94
N LEU A 132 -8.74 -18.88 -2.51
CA LEU A 132 -8.60 -18.70 -3.96
C LEU A 132 -7.78 -19.82 -4.62
N GLU A 133 -6.68 -20.25 -4.00
CA GLU A 133 -5.91 -21.41 -4.46
C GLU A 133 -6.75 -22.70 -4.40
N ALA A 134 -7.62 -22.84 -3.39
CA ALA A 134 -8.54 -23.97 -3.26
C ALA A 134 -9.74 -23.94 -4.21
N THR A 135 -10.23 -22.76 -4.63
CA THR A 135 -11.28 -22.65 -5.67
C THR A 135 -10.71 -22.86 -7.06
N LEU A 136 -9.53 -22.31 -7.37
CA LEU A 136 -8.80 -22.59 -8.62
C LEU A 136 -8.51 -24.09 -8.77
N GLY A 137 -8.08 -24.75 -7.68
CA GLY A 137 -7.88 -26.20 -7.65
C GLY A 137 -9.16 -27.05 -7.77
N LYS A 138 -10.36 -26.47 -7.56
CA LYS A 138 -11.65 -27.10 -7.89
C LYS A 138 -12.02 -26.85 -9.35
N ALA A 139 -11.86 -25.62 -9.84
CA ALA A 139 -12.16 -25.25 -11.23
C ALA A 139 -11.39 -26.14 -12.22
N SER A 140 -10.08 -26.28 -12.04
CA SER A 140 -9.24 -27.14 -12.90
C SER A 140 -9.67 -28.62 -12.90
N ARG A 141 -10.25 -29.14 -11.81
CA ARG A 141 -10.81 -30.50 -11.78
C ARG A 141 -12.11 -30.61 -12.56
N LEU A 142 -12.99 -29.61 -12.44
CA LEU A 142 -14.23 -29.54 -13.21
C LEU A 142 -13.98 -29.34 -14.71
N GLU A 143 -12.91 -28.63 -15.09
CA GLU A 143 -12.46 -28.53 -16.48
C GLU A 143 -12.01 -29.90 -17.02
N MET A 144 -11.21 -30.65 -16.26
CA MET A 144 -10.81 -32.03 -16.64
C MET A 144 -12.01 -32.99 -16.71
N GLU A 145 -12.97 -32.88 -15.79
CA GLU A 145 -14.20 -33.69 -15.78
C GLU A 145 -15.10 -33.35 -16.98
N ALA A 146 -15.24 -32.06 -17.31
CA ALA A 146 -16.01 -31.60 -18.47
C ALA A 146 -15.38 -32.04 -19.80
N GLU A 147 -14.05 -32.08 -19.91
CA GLU A 147 -13.38 -32.57 -21.12
C GLU A 147 -13.48 -34.09 -21.26
N ALA A 148 -13.32 -34.85 -20.17
CA ALA A 148 -13.53 -36.30 -20.17
C ALA A 148 -14.99 -36.67 -20.55
N LEU A 149 -15.98 -35.88 -20.11
CA LEU A 149 -17.38 -36.05 -20.51
C LEU A 149 -17.62 -35.68 -22.00
N ARG A 150 -16.82 -34.78 -22.60
CA ARG A 150 -16.89 -34.49 -24.04
C ARG A 150 -16.32 -35.62 -24.88
N GLU A 151 -15.15 -36.16 -24.51
CA GLU A 151 -14.57 -37.34 -25.16
C GLU A 151 -15.52 -38.54 -25.11
N GLU A 152 -16.17 -38.76 -23.97
CA GLU A 152 -17.17 -39.82 -23.77
C GLU A 152 -18.41 -39.63 -24.64
N VAL A 153 -18.90 -38.38 -24.80
CA VAL A 153 -20.01 -38.06 -25.71
C VAL A 153 -19.62 -38.24 -27.17
N GLU A 154 -18.44 -37.78 -27.61
CA GLU A 154 -17.98 -37.98 -28.99
C GLU A 154 -17.84 -39.47 -29.33
N ARG A 155 -17.30 -40.26 -28.40
CA ARG A 155 -17.21 -41.72 -28.52
C ARG A 155 -18.59 -42.36 -28.65
N ALA A 156 -19.55 -41.97 -27.81
CA ALA A 156 -20.93 -42.47 -27.84
C ALA A 156 -21.68 -42.08 -29.13
N GLU A 157 -21.47 -40.86 -29.65
CA GLU A 157 -22.00 -40.44 -30.94
C GLU A 157 -21.37 -41.22 -32.11
N GLY A 158 -20.07 -41.48 -32.06
CA GLY A 158 -19.36 -42.32 -33.03
C GLY A 158 -19.82 -43.78 -33.02
N GLU A 159 -20.24 -44.32 -31.86
CA GLU A 159 -20.86 -45.63 -31.74
C GLU A 159 -22.30 -45.65 -32.24
N ARG A 160 -23.13 -44.65 -31.85
CA ARG A 160 -24.49 -44.45 -32.39
C ARG A 160 -24.48 -44.40 -33.91
N ARG A 161 -23.56 -43.62 -34.50
CA ARG A 161 -23.43 -43.49 -35.95
C ARG A 161 -23.13 -44.83 -36.64
N LYS A 162 -22.23 -45.65 -36.09
CA LYS A 162 -21.94 -47.00 -36.63
C LYS A 162 -23.19 -47.89 -36.59
N ALA A 163 -23.92 -47.86 -35.47
CA ALA A 163 -25.17 -48.60 -35.33
C ALA A 163 -26.27 -48.11 -36.29
N GLU A 164 -26.35 -46.81 -36.58
CA GLU A 164 -27.25 -46.25 -37.60
C GLU A 164 -26.83 -46.70 -39.02
N GLU A 165 -25.55 -46.65 -39.36
CA GLU A 165 -25.01 -47.14 -40.64
C GLU A 165 -25.19 -48.66 -40.81
N GLU A 166 -25.23 -49.45 -39.73
CA GLU A 166 -25.57 -50.88 -39.75
C GLU A 166 -27.07 -51.13 -39.86
N ASN A 167 -27.91 -50.36 -39.16
CA ASN A 167 -29.37 -50.44 -39.30
C ASN A 167 -29.81 -50.12 -40.74
N VAL A 168 -29.23 -49.11 -41.39
CA VAL A 168 -29.51 -48.81 -42.81
C VAL A 168 -29.14 -49.98 -43.73
N LYS A 169 -28.00 -50.65 -43.50
CA LYS A 169 -27.63 -51.87 -44.26
C LYS A 169 -28.64 -52.99 -44.03
N LEU A 170 -29.03 -53.24 -42.77
CA LEU A 170 -30.02 -54.24 -42.40
C LEU A 170 -31.38 -53.97 -43.08
N THR A 171 -31.90 -52.73 -42.99
CA THR A 171 -33.13 -52.31 -43.66
C THR A 171 -33.08 -52.60 -45.16
N ASN A 172 -32.00 -52.19 -45.85
CA ASN A 172 -31.83 -52.45 -47.27
C ASN A 172 -31.82 -53.96 -47.60
N THR A 173 -31.20 -54.80 -46.76
CA THR A 173 -31.23 -56.27 -46.95
C THR A 173 -32.59 -56.89 -46.70
N VAL A 174 -33.37 -56.36 -45.74
CA VAL A 174 -34.74 -56.81 -45.45
C VAL A 174 -35.69 -56.40 -46.58
N GLU A 175 -35.56 -55.20 -47.14
CA GLU A 175 -36.32 -54.79 -48.32
C GLU A 175 -35.97 -55.64 -49.55
N ALA A 176 -34.68 -55.88 -49.81
CA ALA A 176 -34.24 -56.78 -50.88
C ALA A 176 -34.86 -58.19 -50.70
N ALA A 177 -34.73 -58.79 -49.51
CA ALA A 177 -35.33 -60.08 -49.19
C ALA A 177 -36.86 -60.08 -49.42
N ARG A 178 -37.56 -59.02 -48.97
CA ARG A 178 -39.01 -58.85 -49.17
C ARG A 178 -39.40 -58.78 -50.64
N THR A 179 -38.61 -58.10 -51.49
CA THR A 179 -38.87 -58.11 -52.96
C THR A 179 -38.65 -59.49 -53.57
N THR A 180 -37.61 -60.24 -53.17
CA THR A 180 -37.40 -61.61 -53.65
C THR A 180 -38.50 -62.58 -53.20
N ALA A 181 -39.00 -62.43 -51.96
CA ALA A 181 -40.14 -63.20 -51.48
C ALA A 181 -41.43 -62.90 -52.27
N ALA A 182 -41.71 -61.63 -52.57
CA ALA A 182 -42.87 -61.24 -53.38
C ALA A 182 -42.79 -61.74 -54.84
N ILE A 183 -41.58 -61.90 -55.40
CA ILE A 183 -41.38 -62.58 -56.69
C ILE A 183 -41.69 -64.07 -56.56
N ALA A 184 -41.13 -64.74 -55.55
CA ALA A 184 -41.38 -66.17 -55.30
C ALA A 184 -42.86 -66.48 -55.06
N GLU A 185 -43.59 -65.68 -54.28
CA GLU A 185 -45.04 -65.81 -54.07
C GLU A 185 -45.85 -65.68 -55.37
N LYS A 186 -45.38 -64.88 -56.32
CA LYS A 186 -46.02 -64.73 -57.64
C LYS A 186 -45.74 -65.94 -58.52
N GLU A 187 -44.54 -66.51 -58.44
CA GLU A 187 -44.18 -67.74 -59.15
C GLU A 187 -44.89 -68.97 -58.58
N THR A 188 -44.99 -69.13 -57.26
CA THR A 188 -45.74 -70.23 -56.64
C THR A 188 -47.23 -70.15 -56.99
N ARG A 189 -47.85 -68.95 -56.91
CA ARG A 189 -49.24 -68.76 -57.36
C ARG A 189 -49.44 -69.11 -58.83
N GLY A 190 -48.51 -68.71 -59.70
CA GLY A 190 -48.52 -69.09 -61.12
C GLY A 190 -48.21 -70.56 -61.40
N LEU A 191 -47.66 -71.30 -60.43
CA LEU A 191 -47.53 -72.76 -60.46
C LEU A 191 -48.79 -73.44 -59.92
N GLU A 192 -49.41 -72.94 -58.84
CA GLU A 192 -50.70 -73.41 -58.32
C GLU A 192 -51.82 -73.30 -59.35
N GLU A 193 -51.86 -72.20 -60.12
CA GLU A 193 -52.79 -72.03 -61.24
C GLU A 193 -52.58 -73.08 -62.34
N LYS A 194 -51.31 -73.42 -62.65
CA LYS A 194 -50.97 -74.50 -63.59
C LYS A 194 -51.32 -75.89 -63.03
N VAL A 195 -51.11 -76.12 -61.74
CA VAL A 195 -51.51 -77.37 -61.07
C VAL A 195 -53.03 -77.53 -61.16
N LYS A 196 -53.82 -76.50 -60.82
CA LYS A 196 -55.28 -76.53 -60.98
C LYS A 196 -55.73 -76.73 -62.43
N ALA A 197 -55.04 -76.13 -63.40
CA ALA A 197 -55.32 -76.36 -64.83
C ALA A 197 -55.00 -77.80 -65.27
N LEU A 198 -53.95 -78.41 -64.71
CA LEU A 198 -53.60 -79.81 -64.94
C LEU A 198 -54.57 -80.77 -64.22
N GLU A 199 -54.98 -80.48 -62.98
CA GLU A 199 -55.97 -81.24 -62.22
C GLU A 199 -57.33 -81.23 -62.92
N THR A 200 -57.81 -80.06 -63.35
CA THR A 200 -59.08 -79.97 -64.12
C THR A 200 -58.99 -80.66 -65.48
N SER A 201 -57.81 -80.65 -66.13
CA SER A 201 -57.57 -81.45 -67.34
C SER A 201 -57.56 -82.96 -67.05
N LEU A 202 -56.98 -83.38 -65.93
CA LEU A 202 -56.94 -84.78 -65.48
C LEU A 202 -58.34 -85.29 -65.10
N GLU A 203 -59.16 -84.46 -64.46
CA GLU A 203 -60.53 -84.82 -64.09
C GLU A 203 -61.44 -84.86 -65.33
N THR A 204 -61.22 -83.95 -66.29
CA THR A 204 -61.85 -84.01 -67.63
C THR A 204 -61.47 -85.30 -68.37
N ALA A 205 -60.22 -85.75 -68.28
CA ALA A 205 -59.78 -87.03 -68.84
C ALA A 205 -60.31 -88.25 -68.07
N ARG A 206 -60.47 -88.16 -66.74
CA ARG A 206 -61.08 -89.22 -65.90
C ARG A 206 -62.57 -89.42 -66.17
N SER A 207 -63.28 -88.37 -66.59
CA SER A 207 -64.71 -88.43 -66.95
C SER A 207 -65.03 -89.29 -68.20
N SER A 208 -64.05 -90.04 -68.71
CA SER A 208 -64.12 -90.86 -69.92
C SER A 208 -64.13 -92.39 -69.68
N ALA A 209 -64.25 -92.88 -68.44
CA ALA A 209 -64.16 -94.31 -68.11
C ALA A 209 -65.28 -94.84 -67.16
N PRO A 210 -65.79 -96.08 -67.36
CA PRO A 210 -66.86 -96.66 -66.53
C PRO A 210 -66.36 -97.34 -65.22
N PRO A 211 -67.26 -97.60 -64.24
CA PRO A 211 -66.91 -98.01 -62.86
C PRO A 211 -66.79 -99.53 -62.63
N PRO A 212 -66.17 -99.96 -61.51
CA PRO A 212 -66.91 -100.73 -60.48
C PRO A 212 -66.54 -100.42 -59.01
N THR A 213 -67.10 -101.17 -58.05
CA THR A 213 -67.04 -100.98 -56.57
C THR A 213 -66.44 -102.23 -55.83
N PRO A 214 -66.66 -102.50 -54.51
CA PRO A 214 -65.87 -102.08 -53.31
C PRO A 214 -65.42 -103.27 -52.40
N PRO A 215 -65.03 -103.13 -51.09
CA PRO A 215 -64.41 -102.06 -50.29
C PRO A 215 -62.92 -102.39 -49.91
N PRO A 216 -62.45 -102.95 -48.74
CA PRO A 216 -62.92 -103.13 -47.33
C PRO A 216 -61.96 -102.67 -46.15
N THR A 217 -62.54 -102.44 -44.95
CA THR A 217 -62.01 -102.52 -43.55
C THR A 217 -60.60 -102.03 -43.09
N GLY A 218 -60.59 -101.22 -42.00
CA GLY A 218 -59.46 -100.88 -41.11
C GLY A 218 -59.35 -99.35 -40.86
N THR A 219 -59.73 -98.71 -39.75
CA THR A 219 -59.46 -98.91 -38.29
C THR A 219 -57.99 -98.55 -37.96
N THR A 220 -57.62 -97.52 -37.17
CA THR A 220 -58.30 -96.79 -36.06
C THR A 220 -57.69 -95.38 -35.83
N ALA A 221 -58.43 -94.48 -35.15
CA ALA A 221 -57.94 -93.43 -34.20
C ALA A 221 -56.98 -92.30 -34.70
N ALA A 222 -56.98 -91.08 -34.16
CA ALA A 222 -57.92 -90.37 -33.29
C ALA A 222 -57.61 -88.84 -33.26
N THR A 223 -58.65 -88.01 -33.01
CA THR A 223 -58.70 -86.90 -32.02
C THR A 223 -57.61 -85.79 -32.03
N GLU A 224 -57.90 -84.47 -32.02
CA GLU A 224 -59.15 -83.72 -31.72
C GLU A 224 -59.25 -82.39 -32.50
N ALA A 225 -60.45 -81.78 -32.48
CA ALA A 225 -60.69 -80.36 -32.84
C ALA A 225 -60.95 -79.58 -31.50
N PRO A 226 -61.73 -78.47 -31.35
CA PRO A 226 -62.63 -77.77 -32.29
C PRO A 226 -62.65 -76.20 -32.24
N THR A 227 -63.49 -75.61 -33.12
CA THR A 227 -64.19 -74.30 -32.95
C THR A 227 -63.38 -72.98 -32.89
N SER A 228 -63.92 -71.81 -33.24
CA SER A 228 -65.25 -71.42 -33.78
C SER A 228 -65.17 -70.18 -34.68
N SER A 229 -66.22 -69.94 -35.47
CA SER A 229 -66.37 -68.82 -36.43
C SER A 229 -66.98 -67.53 -35.77
N PRO A 230 -67.52 -66.54 -36.50
CA PRO A 230 -67.03 -65.15 -36.51
C PRO A 230 -67.98 -64.15 -35.79
N PRO A 231 -67.76 -62.81 -35.88
CA PRO A 231 -68.51 -62.05 -36.90
C PRO A 231 -67.81 -60.79 -37.47
N THR A 232 -68.52 -60.13 -38.39
CA THR A 232 -68.29 -58.75 -38.85
C THR A 232 -68.64 -57.70 -37.77
N ASN A 233 -68.05 -56.50 -37.82
CA ASN A 233 -68.71 -55.24 -38.27
C ASN A 233 -67.83 -53.98 -38.00
N ASN A 234 -68.26 -52.83 -38.55
CA ASN A 234 -67.74 -51.46 -38.39
C ASN A 234 -67.21 -51.08 -36.99
N SER A 235 -66.12 -50.29 -36.96
CA SER A 235 -66.22 -48.86 -36.62
C SER A 235 -64.96 -48.08 -37.01
N GLN A 236 -65.14 -46.85 -37.50
CA GLN A 236 -64.06 -45.86 -37.58
C GLN A 236 -63.76 -45.37 -36.15
N THR A 237 -62.54 -45.55 -35.67
CA THR A 237 -62.04 -44.89 -34.45
C THR A 237 -60.70 -44.23 -34.74
N ASN A 238 -60.68 -42.89 -34.63
CA ASN A 238 -59.47 -42.09 -34.76
C ASN A 238 -58.52 -42.42 -33.61
N GLN A 239 -57.38 -43.07 -33.91
CA GLN A 239 -56.28 -43.26 -32.95
C GLN A 239 -54.96 -42.57 -33.37
N MET A 240 -54.89 -42.02 -34.59
CA MET A 240 -54.31 -40.67 -34.71
C MET A 240 -55.27 -39.74 -33.93
N THR A 241 -54.83 -38.94 -32.96
CA THR A 241 -53.78 -37.91 -33.11
C THR A 241 -52.90 -37.68 -31.86
N SER A 242 -53.00 -38.50 -30.81
CA SER A 242 -52.45 -38.15 -29.49
C SER A 242 -50.92 -38.24 -29.37
N GLU A 243 -50.25 -39.24 -29.94
CA GLU A 243 -48.80 -39.42 -29.78
C GLU A 243 -47.95 -38.24 -30.29
N PRO A 244 -48.18 -37.68 -31.50
CA PRO A 244 -47.44 -36.49 -31.96
C PRO A 244 -47.65 -35.27 -31.05
N LEU A 245 -48.83 -35.15 -30.44
CA LEU A 245 -49.22 -34.02 -29.60
C LEU A 245 -48.63 -34.15 -28.18
N ILE A 246 -48.59 -35.36 -27.62
CA ILE A 246 -47.89 -35.67 -26.37
C ILE A 246 -46.37 -35.48 -26.54
N TYR A 247 -45.79 -35.95 -27.65
CA TYR A 247 -44.38 -35.74 -27.95
C TYR A 247 -44.04 -34.25 -28.13
N ALA A 248 -44.88 -33.49 -28.84
CA ALA A 248 -44.73 -32.04 -28.97
C ALA A 248 -44.84 -31.32 -27.61
N LEU A 249 -45.75 -31.76 -26.73
CA LEU A 249 -45.90 -31.19 -25.39
C LEU A 249 -44.69 -31.50 -24.49
N SER A 250 -44.12 -32.72 -24.57
CA SER A 250 -42.86 -33.07 -23.91
C SER A 250 -41.70 -32.20 -24.42
N LYS A 251 -41.54 -32.09 -25.74
CA LYS A 251 -40.48 -31.25 -26.31
C LYS A 251 -40.67 -29.76 -26.02
N ALA A 252 -41.90 -29.28 -25.86
CA ALA A 252 -42.17 -27.92 -25.40
C ALA A 252 -41.79 -27.71 -23.92
N SER A 253 -42.02 -28.68 -23.02
CA SER A 253 -41.60 -28.57 -21.62
C SER A 253 -40.07 -28.72 -21.48
N GLU A 254 -39.45 -29.63 -22.23
CA GLU A 254 -37.98 -29.76 -22.33
C GLU A 254 -37.33 -28.47 -22.85
N LEU A 255 -37.87 -27.85 -23.91
CA LEU A 255 -37.42 -26.54 -24.40
C LEU A 255 -37.61 -25.42 -23.38
N SER A 256 -38.72 -25.45 -22.60
CA SER A 256 -38.95 -24.48 -21.53
C SER A 256 -37.93 -24.60 -20.40
N VAL A 257 -37.58 -25.84 -20.00
CA VAL A 257 -36.52 -26.11 -19.01
C VAL A 257 -35.14 -25.73 -19.54
N ALA A 258 -34.83 -26.05 -20.80
CA ALA A 258 -33.58 -25.61 -21.43
C ALA A 258 -33.49 -24.08 -21.51
N THR A 259 -34.60 -23.39 -21.81
CA THR A 259 -34.64 -21.93 -21.90
C THR A 259 -34.49 -21.26 -20.53
N SER A 260 -35.11 -21.81 -19.47
CA SER A 260 -34.94 -21.29 -18.12
C SER A 260 -33.53 -21.53 -17.58
N GLU A 261 -32.90 -22.68 -17.90
CA GLU A 261 -31.51 -22.96 -17.52
C GLU A 261 -30.52 -22.10 -18.32
N ILE A 262 -30.72 -21.90 -19.63
CA ILE A 262 -29.95 -20.92 -20.42
C ILE A 262 -30.08 -19.52 -19.82
N THR A 263 -31.27 -19.12 -19.37
CA THR A 263 -31.48 -17.82 -18.70
C THR A 263 -30.70 -17.74 -17.38
N ARG A 264 -30.78 -18.79 -16.54
CA ARG A 264 -30.05 -18.89 -15.27
C ARG A 264 -28.54 -18.84 -15.46
N LEU A 265 -28.01 -19.56 -16.44
CA LEU A 265 -26.59 -19.56 -16.80
C LEU A 265 -26.16 -18.22 -17.40
N SER A 266 -27.02 -17.54 -18.16
CA SER A 266 -26.75 -16.20 -18.69
C SER A 266 -26.65 -15.14 -17.60
N SER A 267 -27.53 -15.20 -16.57
CA SER A 267 -27.39 -14.35 -15.37
C SER A 267 -26.10 -14.65 -14.61
N LEU A 268 -25.83 -15.94 -14.33
CA LEU A 268 -24.62 -16.33 -13.60
C LEU A 268 -23.32 -15.95 -14.33
N LEU A 269 -23.32 -15.97 -15.67
CA LEU A 269 -22.20 -15.50 -16.49
C LEU A 269 -22.05 -13.97 -16.49
N ALA A 270 -23.14 -13.21 -16.34
CA ALA A 270 -23.09 -11.77 -16.15
C ALA A 270 -22.51 -11.43 -14.76
N ASP A 271 -23.02 -12.06 -13.71
CA ASP A 271 -22.53 -11.89 -12.33
C ASP A 271 -21.02 -12.20 -12.24
N LEU A 272 -20.57 -13.33 -12.81
CA LEU A 272 -19.15 -13.71 -12.88
C LEU A 272 -18.29 -12.78 -13.75
N SER A 273 -18.87 -12.17 -14.79
CA SER A 273 -18.17 -11.17 -15.61
C SER A 273 -17.93 -9.90 -14.82
N ASP A 274 -18.94 -9.41 -14.10
CA ASP A 274 -18.86 -8.20 -13.29
C ASP A 274 -17.86 -8.40 -12.13
N ASP A 275 -17.95 -9.51 -11.38
CA ASP A 275 -16.96 -9.89 -10.34
C ASP A 275 -15.51 -9.91 -10.90
N LEU A 276 -15.31 -10.47 -12.10
CA LEU A 276 -14.00 -10.51 -12.76
C LEU A 276 -13.51 -9.11 -13.15
N THR A 277 -14.39 -8.19 -13.55
CA THR A 277 -13.98 -6.80 -13.82
C THR A 277 -13.58 -6.07 -12.54
N VAL A 278 -14.34 -6.20 -11.45
CA VAL A 278 -14.01 -5.58 -10.15
C VAL A 278 -12.67 -6.12 -9.63
N SER A 279 -12.48 -7.44 -9.61
CA SER A 279 -11.23 -8.06 -9.18
C SER A 279 -10.02 -7.63 -10.02
N ARG A 280 -10.23 -7.37 -11.32
CA ARG A 280 -9.20 -6.85 -12.23
C ARG A 280 -8.84 -5.38 -11.94
N GLU A 281 -9.82 -4.54 -11.59
CA GLU A 281 -9.57 -3.15 -11.17
C GLU A 281 -8.82 -3.10 -9.83
N ASP A 282 -9.22 -3.91 -8.84
CA ASP A 282 -8.50 -4.06 -7.57
C ASP A 282 -7.04 -4.51 -7.79
N CYS A 283 -6.83 -5.53 -8.63
CA CYS A 283 -5.48 -6.00 -8.99
C CYS A 283 -4.65 -4.91 -9.69
N SER A 284 -5.28 -4.06 -10.52
CA SER A 284 -4.61 -2.92 -11.16
C SER A 284 -4.23 -1.84 -10.13
N SER A 285 -5.12 -1.55 -9.18
CA SER A 285 -4.88 -0.60 -8.08
C SER A 285 -3.72 -1.06 -7.19
N LEU A 286 -3.77 -2.31 -6.73
CA LEU A 286 -2.72 -2.93 -5.91
C LEU A 286 -1.36 -2.97 -6.63
N SER A 287 -1.35 -3.20 -7.95
CA SER A 287 -0.13 -3.14 -8.77
C SER A 287 0.46 -1.72 -8.84
N GLN A 288 -0.39 -0.70 -8.89
CA GLN A 288 0.03 0.70 -8.85
C GLN A 288 0.61 1.08 -7.47
N GLU A 289 -0.07 0.71 -6.38
CA GLU A 289 0.43 0.94 -5.01
C GLU A 289 1.75 0.23 -4.75
N LEU A 290 1.87 -1.04 -5.15
CA LEU A 290 3.11 -1.83 -5.04
C LEU A 290 4.26 -1.24 -5.87
N THR A 291 3.94 -0.58 -6.99
CA THR A 291 4.93 0.16 -7.80
C THR A 291 5.36 1.46 -7.11
N GLN A 292 4.43 2.19 -6.49
CA GLN A 292 4.76 3.37 -5.67
C GLN A 292 5.61 3.01 -4.46
N ALA A 293 5.22 2.00 -3.68
CA ALA A 293 5.97 1.53 -2.51
C ALA A 293 7.40 1.10 -2.88
N LYS A 294 7.59 0.44 -4.03
CA LYS A 294 8.94 0.13 -4.55
C LYS A 294 9.77 1.38 -4.82
N MET A 295 9.21 2.41 -5.46
CA MET A 295 9.91 3.67 -5.70
C MET A 295 10.26 4.40 -4.39
N GLU A 296 9.38 4.35 -3.38
CA GLU A 296 9.64 4.93 -2.07
C GLU A 296 10.74 4.18 -1.29
N ILE A 297 10.74 2.84 -1.34
CA ILE A 297 11.81 2.00 -0.76
C ILE A 297 13.14 2.22 -1.48
N GLU A 298 13.14 2.35 -2.81
CA GLU A 298 14.37 2.63 -3.57
C GLU A 298 14.92 4.03 -3.22
N ARG A 299 14.05 5.04 -3.11
CA ARG A 299 14.43 6.39 -2.64
C ARG A 299 14.99 6.34 -1.22
N ALA A 300 14.36 5.63 -0.29
CA ALA A 300 14.86 5.49 1.07
C ALA A 300 16.23 4.78 1.12
N SER A 301 16.40 3.73 0.32
CA SER A 301 17.66 2.98 0.21
C SER A 301 18.80 3.85 -0.35
N ARG A 302 18.51 4.68 -1.35
CA ARG A 302 19.44 5.68 -1.91
C ARG A 302 19.77 6.82 -0.95
N MET A 303 18.91 7.10 0.04
CA MET A 303 19.05 8.19 1.01
C MET A 303 19.67 7.76 2.36
N GLY A 304 19.86 6.46 2.62
CA GLY A 304 20.31 5.97 3.94
C GLY A 304 21.23 4.75 3.92
N GLY A 305 21.81 4.40 2.76
CA GLY A 305 22.59 3.17 2.57
C GLY A 305 24.05 3.35 2.12
N GLY A 306 24.60 4.57 2.12
CA GLY A 306 25.91 4.87 1.52
C GLY A 306 26.92 5.49 2.47
N ASP A 307 28.00 4.74 2.79
CA ASP A 307 29.11 5.18 3.66
C ASP A 307 30.08 6.19 2.97
N GLY A 308 29.51 7.15 2.24
CA GLY A 308 30.19 8.17 1.44
C GLY A 308 29.55 9.57 1.48
N ASP A 309 28.52 9.75 2.33
CA ASP A 309 27.65 10.94 2.35
C ASP A 309 28.40 12.28 2.53
N ASN A 310 29.56 12.30 3.20
CA ASN A 310 30.33 13.53 3.43
C ASN A 310 30.73 14.27 2.13
N VAL A 311 30.86 13.59 0.99
CA VAL A 311 31.18 14.24 -0.29
C VAL A 311 29.91 14.77 -0.99
N ASN A 312 28.82 14.01 -0.92
CA ASN A 312 27.56 14.39 -1.57
C ASN A 312 26.85 15.53 -0.83
N VAL A 313 26.89 15.55 0.50
CA VAL A 313 26.25 16.61 1.32
C VAL A 313 26.89 17.97 1.08
N GLU A 314 28.22 18.09 0.97
CA GLU A 314 28.86 19.37 0.66
C GLU A 314 28.60 19.82 -0.78
N TYR A 315 28.56 18.90 -1.75
CA TYR A 315 28.15 19.25 -3.11
C TYR A 315 26.70 19.75 -3.16
N LEU A 316 25.78 19.03 -2.52
CA LEU A 316 24.37 19.39 -2.44
C LEU A 316 24.15 20.73 -1.73
N LYS A 317 24.85 21.00 -0.61
CA LYS A 317 24.85 22.31 0.06
C LYS A 317 25.24 23.44 -0.89
N ASN A 318 26.33 23.27 -1.65
CA ASN A 318 26.81 24.28 -2.59
C ASN A 318 25.82 24.52 -3.75
N VAL A 319 25.27 23.45 -4.35
CA VAL A 319 24.27 23.56 -5.44
C VAL A 319 22.95 24.16 -4.94
N LEU A 320 22.46 23.78 -3.75
CA LEU A 320 21.27 24.37 -3.13
C LEU A 320 21.48 25.84 -2.79
N LEU A 321 22.63 26.20 -2.19
CA LEU A 321 22.96 27.59 -1.88
C LEU A 321 22.97 28.43 -3.16
N GLN A 322 23.66 27.97 -4.21
CA GLN A 322 23.71 28.65 -5.50
C GLN A 322 22.31 28.77 -6.14
N TYR A 323 21.47 27.74 -6.04
CA TYR A 323 20.08 27.78 -6.54
C TYR A 323 19.20 28.77 -5.78
N LEU A 324 19.37 28.89 -4.45
CA LEU A 324 18.65 29.84 -3.62
C LEU A 324 19.11 31.27 -3.90
N THR A 325 20.42 31.54 -3.93
CA THR A 325 20.99 32.88 -4.18
C THR A 325 20.95 33.34 -5.64
N SER A 326 20.74 32.43 -6.59
CA SER A 326 20.55 32.77 -8.02
C SER A 326 19.46 33.83 -8.18
N GLN A 327 19.77 34.90 -8.89
CA GLN A 327 18.84 36.02 -9.07
C GLN A 327 17.96 35.87 -10.32
N THR A 328 18.42 35.13 -11.32
CA THR A 328 17.69 34.89 -12.57
C THR A 328 17.00 33.52 -12.57
N VAL A 329 15.88 33.43 -13.30
CA VAL A 329 15.22 32.14 -13.59
C VAL A 329 16.09 31.26 -14.50
N GLY A 330 17.00 31.85 -15.28
CA GLY A 330 17.95 31.14 -16.14
C GLY A 330 18.96 30.31 -15.37
N GLU A 331 19.57 30.87 -14.33
CA GLU A 331 20.49 30.15 -13.43
C GLU A 331 19.77 29.01 -12.69
N LYS A 332 18.61 29.31 -12.09
CA LYS A 332 17.80 28.28 -11.40
C LYS A 332 17.40 27.14 -12.34
N ARG A 333 17.02 27.43 -13.59
CA ARG A 333 16.74 26.40 -14.62
C ARG A 333 17.97 25.58 -15.02
N ARG A 334 19.18 26.15 -14.99
CA ARG A 334 20.44 25.40 -15.25
C ARG A 334 20.84 24.48 -14.10
N LEU A 335 20.54 24.88 -12.87
CA LEU A 335 20.85 24.11 -11.65
C LEU A 335 19.79 23.03 -11.34
N LEU A 336 18.55 23.19 -11.81
CA LEU A 336 17.47 22.25 -11.52
C LEU A 336 17.73 20.80 -11.99
N PRO A 337 18.32 20.51 -13.17
CA PRO A 337 18.70 19.14 -13.55
C PRO A 337 19.75 18.51 -12.62
N VAL A 338 20.63 19.32 -12.03
CA VAL A 338 21.65 18.88 -11.06
C VAL A 338 20.97 18.55 -9.73
N LEU A 339 20.13 19.43 -9.21
CA LEU A 339 19.33 19.14 -8.02
C LEU A 339 18.44 17.90 -8.22
N ALA A 340 17.83 17.75 -9.39
CA ALA A 340 16.96 16.62 -9.71
C ALA A 340 17.69 15.29 -9.90
N THR A 341 19.01 15.28 -10.07
CA THR A 341 19.83 14.06 -10.06
C THR A 341 20.37 13.77 -8.66
N VAL A 342 20.92 14.77 -7.96
CA VAL A 342 21.45 14.61 -6.59
C VAL A 342 20.36 14.22 -5.58
N LEU A 343 19.16 14.82 -5.68
CA LEU A 343 18.02 14.51 -4.82
C LEU A 343 17.14 13.35 -5.36
N SER A 344 17.53 12.71 -6.47
CA SER A 344 16.76 11.65 -7.13
C SER A 344 15.27 12.01 -7.37
N LEU A 345 14.98 13.23 -7.82
CA LEU A 345 13.60 13.71 -8.01
C LEU A 345 12.89 12.95 -9.14
N THR A 346 11.64 12.56 -8.87
CA THR A 346 10.77 11.90 -9.87
C THR A 346 10.48 12.82 -11.06
N PRO A 347 10.07 12.27 -12.22
CA PRO A 347 9.65 13.08 -13.37
C PRO A 347 8.54 14.08 -13.03
N ALA A 348 7.58 13.69 -12.17
CA ALA A 348 6.48 14.55 -11.74
C ALA A 348 6.97 15.74 -10.87
N GLU A 349 7.88 15.49 -9.92
CA GLU A 349 8.48 16.55 -9.10
C GLU A 349 9.33 17.52 -9.93
N ARG A 350 10.07 16.99 -10.92
CA ARG A 350 10.85 17.81 -11.87
C ARG A 350 9.95 18.74 -12.67
N ILE A 351 8.87 18.22 -13.28
CA ILE A 351 7.89 19.02 -14.03
C ILE A 351 7.22 20.06 -13.12
N LYS A 352 6.89 19.70 -11.87
CA LYS A 352 6.33 20.64 -10.88
C LYS A 352 7.30 21.78 -10.57
N ALA A 353 8.59 21.49 -10.37
CA ALA A 353 9.61 22.49 -10.11
C ALA A 353 9.88 23.40 -11.33
N GLU A 354 9.93 22.83 -12.55
CA GLU A 354 10.05 23.59 -13.80
C GLU A 354 8.88 24.56 -13.98
N LYS A 355 7.65 24.10 -13.74
CA LYS A 355 6.43 24.92 -13.79
C LYS A 355 6.45 26.05 -12.74
N SER A 356 6.90 25.77 -11.51
CA SER A 356 7.09 26.80 -10.49
C SER A 356 8.16 27.84 -10.84
N LEU A 357 9.20 27.48 -11.59
CA LEU A 357 10.16 28.45 -12.13
C LEU A 357 9.56 29.32 -13.24
N GLU A 358 8.62 28.80 -14.03
CA GLU A 358 7.94 29.58 -15.07
C GLU A 358 6.91 30.56 -14.49
N SER A 359 6.11 30.14 -13.51
CA SER A 359 5.20 31.05 -12.80
C SER A 359 5.93 32.25 -12.16
N ASN A 360 7.15 32.04 -11.66
CA ASN A 360 7.97 33.09 -11.06
C ASN A 360 8.55 34.10 -12.07
N LYS A 361 8.51 33.85 -13.39
CA LYS A 361 8.92 34.86 -14.38
C LYS A 361 8.06 36.12 -14.36
N GLY A 362 6.78 36.01 -13.98
CA GLY A 362 5.82 37.12 -14.06
C GLY A 362 6.01 38.23 -13.02
N ILE A 363 6.77 38.01 -11.96
CA ILE A 363 6.76 38.88 -10.75
C ILE A 363 7.97 39.83 -10.69
N ARG A 364 9.08 39.53 -11.38
CA ARG A 364 10.35 40.30 -11.27
C ARG A 364 10.69 41.17 -12.48
N GLY A 365 9.72 41.45 -13.35
CA GLY A 365 9.89 42.24 -14.58
C GLY A 365 9.73 43.76 -14.44
N VAL A 366 9.62 44.30 -13.22
CA VAL A 366 9.43 45.73 -12.95
C VAL A 366 10.54 46.21 -12.02
N GLY A 367 11.70 46.57 -12.58
CA GLY A 367 12.84 47.02 -11.78
C GLY A 367 14.22 47.02 -12.46
N GLU A 368 14.31 47.29 -13.77
CA GLU A 368 15.61 47.48 -14.43
C GLU A 368 15.50 48.51 -15.58
N VAL A 369 15.47 49.80 -15.20
CA VAL A 369 15.76 51.00 -15.99
C VAL A 369 16.47 51.99 -15.06
#